data_AF-A0A968M519-F1
#
_entry.id   AF-A0A968M519-F1
#
_cell.length_a   1.000
_cell.length_b   1.000
_cell.length_c   1.000
_cell.angle_alpha   90.00
_cell.angle_beta   90.00
_cell.angle_gamma   90.00
#
_symmetry.space_group_name_H-M   'P 1'
#
loop_
_entity.id
_entity.type
_entity.pdbx_description
1 polymer ?
#
loop_
_entity_poly.entity_id
_entity_poly.type
_entity_poly.pdbx_seq_one_letter_code
_entity_poly.pdbx_strand_id
1 'polypeptide(L)'
;MTFSDWIEKYAESANKLERRKNNKSKSEEGKRVPPPNVSKVARQIGSIYKDKLANLDEDGWYYYSSNNKQEGIWNKVSKDVICSEIIIPFLEKLGYEDGWNSTYVLDVAKYLSWELLKTEWNQDPNYIALLDGVLDISTRQLLPHSPHYGFTWALPITWSERDKGCDCILRWLSYVSNGDEIFVDLLLVVLAAIVRGRTDLQVYFNIVGPGATGKSVFINLAKKLVGEESTAVTDLYQLENNRFETASLLNKKLILFT
;
A
#
# COMPACT_ATOMS: atom_id res chain seq x y z
N MET A 1 -17.12 -9.53 1.77
CA MET A 1 -17.71 -8.20 1.57
C MET A 1 -17.28 -7.70 0.21
N THR A 2 -18.20 -7.63 -0.74
CA THR A 2 -17.94 -7.24 -2.13
C THR A 2 -17.80 -5.72 -2.26
N PHE A 3 -17.26 -5.23 -3.38
CA PHE A 3 -17.20 -3.79 -3.68
C PHE A 3 -18.59 -3.14 -3.72
N SER A 4 -19.61 -3.93 -4.07
CA SER A 4 -21.02 -3.51 -4.02
C SER A 4 -21.50 -3.31 -2.57
N ASP A 5 -21.16 -4.23 -1.65
CA ASP A 5 -21.47 -4.08 -0.21
C ASP A 5 -20.78 -2.84 0.40
N TRP A 6 -19.59 -2.49 -0.13
CA TRP A 6 -18.84 -1.31 0.28
C TRP A 6 -19.52 -0.01 -0.17
N ILE A 7 -19.94 0.09 -1.44
CA ILE A 7 -20.69 1.25 -1.94
C ILE A 7 -22.02 1.43 -1.20
N GLU A 8 -22.74 0.35 -0.93
CA GLU A 8 -24.03 0.40 -0.23
C GLU A 8 -23.85 0.92 1.21
N LYS A 9 -22.80 0.46 1.92
CA LYS A 9 -22.42 0.97 3.24
C LYS A 9 -22.07 2.47 3.23
N TYR A 10 -21.38 2.96 2.19
CA TYR A 10 -21.04 4.39 2.07
C TYR A 10 -22.23 5.25 1.63
N ALA A 11 -23.13 4.72 0.79
CA ALA A 11 -24.38 5.37 0.44
C ALA A 11 -25.33 5.49 1.64
N GLU A 12 -25.41 4.47 2.49
CA GLU A 12 -26.14 4.53 3.76
C GLU A 12 -25.52 5.55 4.73
N SER A 13 -24.20 5.64 4.77
CA SER A 13 -23.47 6.60 5.62
C SER A 13 -23.70 8.05 5.18
N ALA A 14 -23.71 8.29 3.87
CA ALA A 14 -24.07 9.59 3.27
C ALA A 14 -25.54 9.96 3.53
N ASN A 15 -26.46 9.01 3.37
CA ASN A 15 -27.89 9.19 3.65
C ASN A 15 -28.18 9.42 5.15
N LYS A 16 -27.44 8.76 6.05
CA LYS A 16 -27.48 9.05 7.50
C LYS A 16 -27.01 10.47 7.80
N LEU A 17 -26.00 10.96 7.07
CA LEU A 17 -25.50 12.34 7.18
C LEU A 17 -26.56 13.37 6.75
N GLU A 18 -27.30 13.11 5.67
CA GLU A 18 -28.39 13.99 5.22
C GLU A 18 -29.61 13.95 6.16
N ARG A 19 -29.98 12.77 6.67
CA ARG A 19 -31.04 12.64 7.69
C ARG A 19 -30.67 13.35 9.00
N ARG A 20 -29.40 13.31 9.41
CA ARG A 20 -28.87 14.08 10.57
C ARG A 20 -28.92 15.59 10.34
N LYS A 21 -28.73 16.08 9.09
CA LYS A 21 -28.90 17.50 8.75
C LYS A 21 -30.37 17.94 8.85
N ASN A 22 -31.31 17.12 8.40
CA ASN A 22 -32.74 17.43 8.48
C ASN A 22 -33.29 17.37 9.93
N ASN A 23 -32.84 16.42 10.75
CA ASN A 23 -33.24 16.33 12.17
C ASN A 23 -32.64 17.43 13.07
N LYS A 24 -31.52 18.06 12.67
CA LYS A 24 -30.94 19.23 13.38
C LYS A 24 -31.84 20.47 13.40
N SER A 25 -32.90 20.50 12.60
CA SER A 25 -33.89 21.59 12.62
C SER A 25 -34.94 21.46 13.74
N LYS A 26 -35.01 20.32 14.43
CA LYS A 26 -35.97 20.07 15.51
C LYS A 26 -35.37 19.19 16.62
N SER A 27 -34.61 19.78 17.55
CA SER A 27 -34.47 19.22 18.90
C SER A 27 -33.94 20.26 19.88
N GLU A 28 -34.56 20.26 21.05
CA GLU A 28 -34.46 21.23 22.15
C GLU A 28 -33.08 21.21 22.85
N GLU A 29 -32.70 22.35 23.42
CA GLU A 29 -31.41 22.62 24.07
C GLU A 29 -31.21 21.79 25.37
N GLY A 30 -30.73 20.55 25.22
CA GLY A 30 -30.01 19.85 26.28
C GLY A 30 -28.59 20.43 26.45
N LYS A 31 -28.12 20.60 27.69
CA LYS A 31 -26.77 21.10 27.99
C LYS A 31 -25.69 20.23 27.31
N ARG A 32 -25.03 20.79 26.30
CA ARG A 32 -23.95 20.15 25.55
C ARG A 32 -22.75 19.88 26.47
N VAL A 33 -22.33 18.62 26.57
CA VAL A 33 -21.09 18.26 27.26
C VAL A 33 -19.92 18.61 26.34
N PRO A 34 -18.98 19.48 26.76
CA PRO A 34 -17.84 19.84 25.91
C PRO A 34 -16.94 18.62 25.67
N PRO A 35 -16.37 18.47 24.46
CA PRO A 35 -15.51 17.34 24.14
C PRO A 35 -14.19 17.42 24.94
N PRO A 36 -13.48 16.28 25.12
CA PRO A 36 -12.24 16.23 25.89
C PRO A 36 -11.12 17.07 25.26
N ASN A 37 -9.99 17.24 25.95
CA ASN A 37 -8.82 17.89 25.36
C ASN A 37 -8.29 17.07 24.15
N VAL A 38 -8.04 17.76 23.03
CA VAL A 38 -7.62 17.15 21.75
C VAL A 38 -6.37 16.27 21.88
N SER A 39 -5.37 16.70 22.66
CA SER A 39 -4.12 15.95 22.85
C SER A 39 -4.35 14.65 23.64
N LYS A 40 -5.29 14.66 24.58
CA LYS A 40 -5.66 13.48 25.37
C LYS A 40 -6.36 12.44 24.49
N VAL A 41 -7.28 12.89 23.64
CA VAL A 41 -7.96 12.02 22.66
C VAL A 41 -6.94 11.42 21.70
N ALA A 42 -6.08 12.25 21.12
CA ALA A 42 -5.03 11.81 20.20
C ALA A 42 -4.12 10.75 20.83
N ARG A 43 -3.65 10.96 22.07
CA ARG A 43 -2.79 9.99 22.77
C ARG A 43 -3.50 8.66 23.03
N GLN A 44 -4.78 8.70 23.39
CA GLN A 44 -5.56 7.48 23.59
C GLN A 44 -5.73 6.69 22.28
N ILE A 45 -6.09 7.38 21.19
CA ILE A 45 -6.17 6.75 19.86
C ILE A 45 -4.80 6.20 19.46
N GLY A 46 -3.73 6.98 19.60
CA GLY A 46 -2.37 6.57 19.29
C GLY A 46 -1.97 5.28 20.01
N SER A 47 -2.27 5.17 21.31
CA SER A 47 -1.97 3.97 22.09
C SER A 47 -2.67 2.70 21.58
N ILE A 48 -3.89 2.85 21.05
CA ILE A 48 -4.71 1.73 20.52
C ILE A 48 -4.27 1.35 19.11
N TYR A 49 -3.91 2.36 18.30
CA TYR A 49 -3.66 2.20 16.87
C TYR A 49 -2.18 2.21 16.49
N LYS A 50 -1.23 2.24 17.43
CA LYS A 50 0.23 2.29 17.15
C LYS A 50 0.75 1.25 16.14
N ASP A 51 0.15 0.06 16.12
CA ASP A 51 0.55 -1.05 15.25
C ASP A 51 -0.35 -1.16 14.00
N LYS A 52 -1.32 -0.24 13.86
CA LYS A 52 -2.32 -0.25 12.78
C LYS A 52 -2.39 1.05 11.99
N LEU A 53 -1.85 2.13 12.52
CA LEU A 53 -1.90 3.46 11.94
C LEU A 53 -0.52 4.10 12.06
N ALA A 54 -0.07 4.71 10.98
CA ALA A 54 1.17 5.48 10.93
C ALA A 54 0.94 6.75 10.10
N ASN A 55 1.66 7.81 10.44
CA ASN A 55 1.75 9.01 9.63
C ASN A 55 3.19 9.17 9.16
N LEU A 56 3.42 9.09 7.86
CA LEU A 56 4.71 9.35 7.25
C LEU A 56 4.76 10.84 6.89
N ASP A 57 5.80 11.55 7.34
CA ASP A 57 5.85 13.03 7.37
C ASP A 57 5.28 13.72 6.11
N GLU A 58 5.87 13.49 4.94
CA GLU A 58 5.44 14.10 3.67
C GLU A 58 4.39 13.28 2.92
N ASP A 59 4.28 11.98 3.22
CA ASP A 59 3.48 11.04 2.43
C ASP A 59 2.07 10.82 3.01
N GLY A 60 1.86 11.19 4.27
CA GLY A 60 0.57 11.20 4.94
C GLY A 60 0.24 9.90 5.67
N TRP A 61 -1.05 9.56 5.72
CA TRP A 61 -1.56 8.48 6.58
C TRP A 61 -1.50 7.11 5.92
N TYR A 62 -1.12 6.12 6.71
CA TYR A 62 -1.10 4.72 6.35
C TYR A 62 -1.83 3.89 7.39
N TYR A 63 -2.70 3.01 6.91
CA TYR A 63 -3.41 2.04 7.74
C TYR A 63 -2.93 0.64 7.39
N TYR A 64 -2.52 -0.12 8.40
CA TYR A 64 -2.19 -1.52 8.26
C TYR A 64 -3.49 -2.32 8.16
N SER A 65 -3.86 -2.68 6.94
CA SER A 65 -5.15 -3.30 6.66
C SER A 65 -5.00 -4.79 6.32
N SER A 66 -6.06 -5.53 6.63
CA SER A 66 -6.42 -6.77 5.94
C SER A 66 -7.51 -6.39 4.94
N ASN A 67 -7.13 -5.80 3.81
CA ASN A 67 -8.10 -5.61 2.73
C ASN A 67 -8.25 -6.95 1.98
N ASN A 68 -9.44 -7.24 1.45
CA ASN A 68 -9.82 -8.51 0.78
C ASN A 68 -8.92 -8.97 -0.40
N LYS A 69 -7.85 -8.25 -0.76
CA LYS A 69 -6.93 -8.58 -1.85
C LYS A 69 -5.50 -8.87 -1.38
N GLN A 70 -5.02 -8.22 -0.33
CA GLN A 70 -3.66 -8.37 0.20
C GLN A 70 -3.70 -8.09 1.71
N GLU A 71 -3.35 -9.10 2.49
CA GLU A 71 -3.22 -8.97 3.94
C GLU A 71 -1.80 -8.54 4.28
N GLY A 72 -1.65 -7.83 5.39
CA GLY A 72 -0.33 -7.70 6.02
C GLY A 72 0.61 -6.62 5.46
N ILE A 73 0.07 -5.60 4.77
CA ILE A 73 0.80 -4.44 4.28
C ILE A 73 0.18 -3.11 4.71
N TRP A 74 0.99 -2.05 4.70
CA TRP A 74 0.59 -0.67 4.95
C TRP A 74 -0.03 -0.04 3.71
N ASN A 75 -1.28 0.42 3.82
CA ASN A 75 -2.02 1.04 2.73
C ASN A 75 -2.20 2.52 2.99
N LYS A 76 -1.93 3.35 1.99
CA LYS A 76 -2.15 4.79 2.07
C LYS A 76 -3.65 5.09 2.22
N VAL A 77 -4.00 5.96 3.14
CA VAL A 77 -5.38 6.37 3.42
C VAL A 77 -5.47 7.89 3.52
N SER A 78 -6.63 8.45 3.18
CA SER A 78 -6.82 9.90 3.30
C SER A 78 -7.00 10.31 4.76
N LYS A 79 -6.70 11.57 5.06
CA LYS A 79 -7.00 12.16 6.37
C LYS A 79 -8.50 12.06 6.70
N ASP A 80 -9.36 12.18 5.70
CA ASP A 80 -10.81 12.08 5.90
C ASP A 80 -11.24 10.71 6.40
N VAL A 81 -10.60 9.62 5.93
CA VAL A 81 -10.82 8.26 6.45
C VAL A 81 -10.41 8.17 7.91
N ILE A 82 -9.29 8.79 8.31
CA ILE A 82 -8.87 8.82 9.73
C ILE A 82 -9.91 9.57 10.58
N CYS A 83 -10.40 10.70 10.08
CA CYS A 83 -11.44 11.47 10.75
C CYS A 83 -12.75 10.66 10.88
N SER A 84 -13.25 10.06 9.80
CA SER A 84 -14.56 9.41 9.75
C SER A 84 -14.61 8.02 10.35
N GLU A 85 -13.55 7.21 10.19
CA GLU A 85 -13.54 5.80 10.62
C GLU A 85 -12.83 5.58 11.97
N ILE A 86 -12.02 6.53 12.44
CA ILE A 86 -11.25 6.39 13.68
C ILE A 86 -11.66 7.45 14.70
N ILE A 87 -11.45 8.73 14.40
CA ILE A 87 -11.60 9.80 15.40
C ILE A 87 -13.07 9.97 15.81
N ILE A 88 -13.98 10.11 14.86
CA ILE A 88 -15.41 10.31 15.15
C ILE A 88 -16.00 9.11 15.90
N PRO A 89 -15.83 7.85 15.44
CA PRO A 89 -16.33 6.69 16.17
C PRO A 89 -15.72 6.54 17.57
N PHE A 90 -14.46 6.94 17.76
CA PHE A 90 -13.83 6.94 19.07
C PHE A 90 -14.48 7.96 20.03
N LEU A 91 -14.80 9.16 19.55
CA LEU A 91 -15.52 10.17 20.34
C LEU A 91 -16.94 9.72 20.69
N GLU A 92 -17.67 9.17 19.73
CA GLU A 92 -19.01 8.60 19.95
C GLU A 92 -18.97 7.48 21.01
N LYS A 93 -17.97 6.59 20.95
CA LYS A 93 -17.76 5.53 21.96
C LYS A 93 -17.46 6.06 23.36
N LEU A 94 -16.87 7.24 23.48
CA LEU A 94 -16.64 7.92 24.76
C LEU A 94 -17.88 8.68 25.28
N GLY A 95 -19.00 8.66 24.55
CA GLY A 95 -20.23 9.36 24.91
C GLY A 95 -20.33 10.79 24.38
N TYR A 96 -19.45 11.19 23.45
CA TYR A 96 -19.46 12.51 22.82
C TYR A 96 -20.05 12.42 21.41
N GLU A 97 -21.37 12.23 21.33
CA GLU A 97 -22.11 12.12 20.05
C GLU A 97 -22.19 13.45 19.29
N ASP A 98 -22.14 14.57 20.02
CA ASP A 98 -22.13 15.93 19.49
C ASP A 98 -21.23 16.85 20.32
N GLY A 99 -21.25 18.16 20.05
CA GLY A 99 -20.47 19.16 20.81
C GLY A 99 -19.06 19.46 20.28
N TRP A 100 -18.60 18.78 19.23
CA TRP A 100 -17.37 19.08 18.50
C TRP A 100 -17.65 19.60 17.09
N ASN A 101 -16.76 20.43 16.56
CA ASN A 101 -16.82 20.96 15.19
C ASN A 101 -15.74 20.30 14.32
N SER A 102 -15.71 20.62 13.02
CA SER A 102 -14.70 20.08 12.10
C SER A 102 -13.27 20.44 12.55
N THR A 103 -13.05 21.66 13.05
CA THR A 103 -11.76 22.11 13.55
C THR A 103 -11.23 21.20 14.67
N TYR A 104 -12.08 20.85 15.64
CA TYR A 104 -11.70 19.96 16.73
C TYR A 104 -11.22 18.60 16.22
N VAL A 105 -11.95 17.98 15.28
CA VAL A 105 -11.56 16.68 14.70
C VAL A 105 -10.24 16.79 13.93
N LEU A 106 -10.05 17.88 13.19
CA LEU A 106 -8.81 18.15 12.46
C LEU A 106 -7.63 18.38 13.40
N ASP A 107 -7.84 19.01 14.55
CA ASP A 107 -6.85 19.20 15.60
C ASP A 107 -6.47 17.87 16.24
N VAL A 108 -7.44 17.01 16.58
CA VAL A 108 -7.16 15.65 17.05
C VAL A 108 -6.31 14.88 16.03
N ALA A 109 -6.66 14.94 14.75
CA ALA A 109 -5.88 14.30 13.69
C ALA A 109 -4.44 14.83 13.63
N LYS A 110 -4.24 16.14 13.82
CA LYS A 110 -2.91 16.77 13.83
C LYS A 110 -2.07 16.35 15.03
N TYR A 111 -2.65 16.27 16.23
CA TYR A 111 -1.92 15.73 17.38
C TYR A 111 -1.62 14.24 17.20
N LEU A 112 -2.56 13.48 16.63
CA LEU A 112 -2.38 12.06 16.36
C LEU A 112 -1.27 11.81 15.34
N SER A 113 -1.10 12.67 14.33
CA SER A 113 0.00 12.51 13.35
C SER A 113 1.37 12.63 14.01
N TRP A 114 1.50 13.47 15.03
CA TRP A 114 2.76 13.59 15.78
C TRP A 114 3.01 12.38 16.69
N GLU A 115 1.96 11.87 17.33
CA GLU A 115 2.05 10.68 18.19
C GLU A 115 2.37 9.40 17.40
N LEU A 116 1.98 9.33 16.11
CA LEU A 116 2.18 8.18 15.22
C LEU A 116 3.14 8.47 14.05
N LEU A 117 4.01 9.46 14.23
CA LEU A 117 4.96 9.88 13.21
C LEU A 117 5.98 8.78 12.94
N LYS A 118 6.19 8.48 11.66
CA LYS A 118 7.30 7.68 11.15
C LYS A 118 8.08 8.51 10.14
N THR A 119 9.40 8.51 10.27
CA THR A 119 10.30 9.17 9.30
C THR A 119 10.43 8.34 8.02
N GLU A 120 10.46 7.01 8.15
CA GLU A 120 10.61 6.09 7.03
C GLU A 120 10.01 4.71 7.35
N TRP A 121 9.83 3.91 6.30
CA TRP A 121 9.53 2.49 6.43
C TRP A 121 10.83 1.71 6.56
N ASN A 122 11.01 1.01 7.69
CA ASN A 122 12.13 0.11 7.86
C ASN A 122 11.88 -1.21 7.13
N GLN A 123 12.10 -1.23 5.81
CA GLN A 123 12.02 -2.43 4.97
C GLN A 123 13.42 -3.04 4.82
N ASP A 124 13.68 -4.15 5.50
CA ASP A 124 14.93 -4.89 5.35
C ASP A 124 14.92 -5.68 4.02
N PRO A 125 15.92 -5.49 3.12
CA PRO A 125 15.99 -6.15 1.82
C PRO A 125 16.06 -7.68 1.85
N ASN A 126 16.33 -8.29 3.01
CA ASN A 126 16.30 -9.74 3.20
C ASN A 126 14.90 -10.30 3.36
N TYR A 127 13.89 -9.44 3.52
CA TYR A 127 12.50 -9.86 3.63
C TYR A 127 11.70 -9.44 2.40
N ILE A 128 10.77 -10.30 2.00
CA ILE A 128 9.86 -10.06 0.87
C ILE A 128 8.45 -10.32 1.33
N ALA A 129 7.56 -9.33 1.20
CA ALA A 129 6.14 -9.55 1.41
C ALA A 129 5.53 -10.34 0.25
N LEU A 130 4.86 -11.44 0.59
CA LEU A 130 4.08 -12.31 -0.28
C LEU A 130 2.60 -12.21 0.11
N LEU A 131 1.71 -12.95 -0.55
CA LEU A 131 0.27 -12.95 -0.22
C LEU A 131 -0.05 -13.69 1.08
N ASP A 132 0.75 -14.68 1.45
CA ASP A 132 0.56 -15.58 2.58
C ASP A 132 1.57 -15.38 3.72
N GLY A 133 2.41 -14.36 3.64
CA GLY A 133 3.37 -14.02 4.69
C GLY A 133 4.53 -13.17 4.23
N VAL A 134 5.59 -13.16 5.03
CA VAL A 134 6.85 -12.50 4.73
C VAL A 134 7.93 -13.56 4.58
N LEU A 135 8.51 -13.67 3.40
CA LEU A 135 9.61 -14.57 3.13
C LEU A 135 10.91 -13.96 3.61
N ASP A 136 11.61 -14.64 4.52
CA ASP A 136 13.01 -14.41 4.81
C ASP A 136 13.87 -15.11 3.74
N ILE A 137 14.59 -14.32 2.94
CA ILE A 137 15.42 -14.82 1.84
C ILE A 137 16.60 -15.64 2.35
N SER A 138 17.17 -15.26 3.49
CA SER A 138 18.37 -15.90 4.05
C SER A 138 18.05 -17.29 4.57
N THR A 139 16.94 -17.43 5.31
CA THR A 139 16.54 -18.71 5.90
C THR A 139 15.58 -19.52 5.01
N ARG A 140 14.98 -18.88 3.99
CA ARG A 140 13.89 -19.42 3.15
C ARG A 140 12.65 -19.82 3.95
N GLN A 141 12.43 -19.17 5.09
CA GLN A 141 11.27 -19.40 5.95
C GLN A 141 10.18 -18.36 5.68
N LEU A 142 8.94 -18.82 5.71
CA LEU A 142 7.77 -17.94 5.66
C LEU A 142 7.40 -17.54 7.08
N LEU A 143 7.46 -16.24 7.35
CA LEU A 143 7.09 -15.62 8.61
C LEU A 143 5.68 -15.03 8.51
N PRO A 144 4.94 -14.92 9.63
CA PRO A 144 3.65 -14.25 9.62
C PRO A 144 3.80 -12.77 9.28
N HIS A 145 2.78 -12.20 8.65
CA HIS A 145 2.72 -10.77 8.45
C HIS A 145 2.80 -10.00 9.77
N SER A 146 3.51 -8.86 9.73
CA SER A 146 3.63 -7.96 10.86
C SER A 146 3.80 -6.52 10.39
N PRO A 147 3.16 -5.53 11.04
CA PRO A 147 3.32 -4.11 10.72
C PRO A 147 4.77 -3.63 10.90
N HIS A 148 5.58 -4.37 11.67
CA HIS A 148 6.97 -4.05 11.96
C HIS A 148 7.89 -4.13 10.74
N TYR A 149 7.53 -4.94 9.73
CA TYR A 149 8.32 -5.04 8.49
C TYR A 149 8.15 -3.83 7.56
N GLY A 150 7.18 -2.95 7.81
CA GLY A 150 7.02 -1.71 7.08
C GLY A 150 6.68 -1.85 5.59
N PHE A 151 6.25 -3.02 5.11
CA PHE A 151 5.91 -3.23 3.72
C PHE A 151 4.67 -2.44 3.31
N THR A 152 4.78 -1.68 2.22
CA THR A 152 3.68 -0.96 1.56
C THR A 152 3.16 -1.66 0.30
N TRP A 153 3.74 -2.81 -0.02
CA TRP A 153 3.45 -3.62 -1.19
C TRP A 153 3.84 -5.07 -0.91
N ALA A 154 3.21 -5.99 -1.63
CA ALA A 154 3.54 -7.41 -1.60
C ALA A 154 3.51 -7.98 -3.02
N LEU A 155 4.34 -9.01 -3.26
CA LEU A 155 4.29 -9.76 -4.50
C LEU A 155 2.99 -10.56 -4.56
N PRO A 156 2.33 -10.67 -5.73
CA PRO A 156 1.13 -11.47 -5.93
C PRO A 156 1.46 -12.98 -6.03
N ILE A 157 2.25 -13.48 -5.09
CA ILE A 157 2.77 -14.85 -5.04
C ILE A 157 2.41 -15.44 -3.69
N THR A 158 2.01 -16.70 -3.68
CA THR A 158 1.74 -17.48 -2.47
C THR A 158 2.87 -18.50 -2.28
N TRP A 159 3.60 -18.41 -1.17
CA TRP A 159 4.74 -19.28 -0.89
C TRP A 159 4.37 -20.77 -0.76
N SER A 160 3.15 -21.05 -0.30
CA SER A 160 2.63 -22.42 -0.23
C SER A 160 2.55 -23.11 -1.60
N GLU A 161 2.56 -22.36 -2.71
CA GLU A 161 2.47 -22.90 -4.07
C GLU A 161 3.81 -23.15 -4.76
N ARG A 162 4.93 -22.93 -4.05
CA ARG A 162 6.30 -23.04 -4.63
C ARG A 162 6.60 -24.41 -5.26
N ASP A 163 5.97 -25.47 -4.78
CA ASP A 163 6.18 -26.84 -5.27
C ASP A 163 5.63 -27.06 -6.69
N LYS A 164 4.81 -26.12 -7.22
CA LYS A 164 4.41 -26.11 -8.64
C LYS A 164 5.61 -25.92 -9.59
N GLY A 165 6.73 -25.40 -9.09
CA GLY A 165 7.95 -25.20 -9.85
C GLY A 165 7.85 -24.12 -10.93
N CYS A 166 8.88 -24.04 -11.77
CA CYS A 166 9.00 -23.01 -12.82
C CYS A 166 9.61 -23.55 -14.13
N ASP A 167 9.41 -24.82 -14.45
CA ASP A 167 10.06 -25.51 -15.58
C ASP A 167 9.84 -24.84 -16.94
N CYS A 168 8.69 -24.20 -17.15
CA CYS A 168 8.43 -23.43 -18.37
C CYS A 168 9.34 -22.19 -18.47
N ILE A 169 9.62 -21.53 -17.35
CA ILE A 169 10.51 -20.38 -17.26
C ILE A 169 11.96 -20.82 -17.47
N LEU A 170 12.38 -21.92 -16.85
CA LEU A 170 13.74 -22.46 -17.01
C LEU A 170 14.02 -22.89 -18.46
N ARG A 171 13.07 -23.58 -19.10
CA ARG A 171 13.18 -23.93 -20.53
C ARG A 171 13.22 -22.69 -21.42
N TRP A 172 12.41 -21.69 -21.12
CA TRP A 172 12.42 -20.42 -21.86
C TRP A 172 13.76 -19.68 -21.70
N LEU A 173 14.32 -19.61 -20.49
CA LEU A 173 15.63 -19.02 -20.22
C LEU A 173 16.75 -19.71 -21.02
N SER A 174 16.77 -21.05 -21.01
CA SER A 174 17.73 -21.84 -21.79
C SER A 174 17.58 -21.62 -23.30
N TYR A 175 16.35 -21.46 -23.79
CA TYR A 175 16.08 -21.16 -25.19
C TYR A 175 16.59 -19.77 -25.60
N VAL A 176 16.28 -18.72 -24.82
CA VAL A 176 16.68 -17.35 -25.17
C VAL A 176 18.18 -17.11 -24.99
N SER A 177 18.84 -17.87 -24.12
CA SER A 177 20.28 -17.79 -23.92
C SER A 177 21.09 -18.64 -24.91
N ASN A 178 20.43 -19.50 -25.69
CA ASN A 178 21.10 -20.49 -26.53
C ASN A 178 22.15 -21.32 -25.75
N GLY A 179 21.87 -21.61 -24.48
CA GLY A 179 22.77 -22.34 -23.58
C GLY A 179 23.86 -21.50 -22.92
N ASP A 180 23.91 -20.17 -23.11
CA ASP A 180 24.84 -19.29 -22.38
C ASP A 180 24.38 -19.10 -20.92
N GLU A 181 25.07 -19.77 -20.00
CA GLU A 181 24.77 -19.70 -18.56
C GLU A 181 24.97 -18.29 -17.98
N ILE A 182 25.96 -17.54 -18.47
CA ILE A 182 26.21 -16.16 -17.99
C ILE A 182 25.04 -15.26 -18.37
N PHE A 183 24.48 -15.45 -19.56
CA PHE A 183 23.30 -14.71 -19.99
C PHE A 183 22.06 -15.08 -19.18
N VAL A 184 21.87 -16.37 -18.84
CA VAL A 184 20.79 -16.81 -17.95
C VAL A 184 20.92 -16.14 -16.58
N ASP A 185 22.11 -16.16 -15.99
CA ASP A 185 22.38 -15.54 -14.69
C ASP A 185 22.11 -14.04 -14.71
N LEU A 186 22.48 -13.34 -15.79
CA LEU A 186 22.18 -11.92 -15.96
C LEU A 186 20.66 -11.66 -15.92
N LEU A 187 19.87 -12.44 -16.66
CA LEU A 187 18.40 -12.31 -16.67
C LEU A 187 17.81 -12.60 -15.28
N LEU A 188 18.30 -13.63 -14.59
CA LEU A 188 17.86 -13.99 -13.25
C LEU A 188 18.22 -12.90 -12.23
N VAL A 189 19.41 -12.30 -12.31
CA VAL A 189 19.83 -11.19 -11.45
C VAL A 189 18.94 -9.97 -11.65
N VAL A 190 18.58 -9.64 -12.90
CA VAL A 190 17.64 -8.54 -13.17
C VAL A 190 16.27 -8.84 -12.57
N LEU A 191 15.73 -10.04 -12.74
CA LEU A 191 14.45 -10.43 -12.13
C LEU A 191 14.53 -10.39 -10.59
N ALA A 192 15.64 -10.84 -10.01
CA ALA A 192 15.88 -10.81 -8.57
C ALA A 192 15.95 -9.37 -8.03
N ALA A 193 16.61 -8.46 -8.76
CA ALA A 193 16.66 -7.04 -8.41
C ALA A 193 15.27 -6.40 -8.43
N ILE A 194 14.46 -6.73 -9.45
CA ILE A 194 13.06 -6.26 -9.57
C ILE A 194 12.21 -6.76 -8.40
N VAL A 195 12.24 -8.08 -8.14
CA VAL A 195 11.48 -8.74 -7.07
C VAL A 195 11.85 -8.21 -5.68
N ARG A 196 13.13 -7.86 -5.47
CA ARG A 196 13.63 -7.29 -4.22
C ARG A 196 13.51 -5.76 -4.13
N GLY A 197 13.04 -5.09 -5.19
CA GLY A 197 12.92 -3.64 -5.22
C GLY A 197 14.26 -2.91 -5.04
N ARG A 198 15.35 -3.43 -5.62
CA ARG A 198 16.73 -2.91 -5.48
C ARG A 198 16.98 -1.63 -6.28
N THR A 199 16.27 -0.55 -5.93
CA THR A 199 16.43 0.78 -6.54
C THR A 199 17.78 1.42 -6.25
N ASP A 200 18.48 0.95 -5.22
CA ASP A 200 19.84 1.34 -4.85
C ASP A 200 20.89 0.99 -5.92
N LEU A 201 20.59 0.04 -6.82
CA LEU A 201 21.50 -0.33 -7.90
C LEU A 201 21.66 0.79 -8.94
N GLN A 202 20.67 1.69 -9.07
CA GLN A 202 20.68 2.79 -10.05
C GLN A 202 20.94 2.33 -11.50
N VAL A 203 20.49 1.13 -11.87
CA VAL A 203 20.65 0.54 -13.21
C VAL A 203 19.36 0.63 -14.00
N TYR A 204 19.46 1.10 -15.25
CA TYR A 204 18.43 0.93 -16.27
C TYR A 204 18.77 -0.26 -17.16
N PHE A 205 17.89 -1.26 -17.24
CA PHE A 205 18.10 -2.46 -18.04
C PHE A 205 17.41 -2.35 -19.40
N ASN A 206 18.17 -2.07 -20.45
CA ASN A 206 17.66 -1.95 -21.81
C ASN A 206 17.77 -3.27 -22.59
N ILE A 207 16.65 -3.77 -23.13
CA ILE A 207 16.62 -5.04 -23.87
C ILE A 207 16.44 -4.75 -25.35
N VAL A 208 17.52 -4.90 -26.12
CA VAL A 208 17.55 -4.61 -27.56
C VAL A 208 17.77 -5.91 -28.34
N GLY A 209 17.08 -6.06 -29.47
CA GLY A 209 17.34 -7.14 -30.41
C GLY A 209 16.22 -7.35 -31.44
N PRO A 210 16.39 -8.28 -32.38
CA PRO A 210 15.41 -8.59 -33.42
C PRO A 210 14.03 -8.97 -32.87
N GLY A 211 12.97 -8.85 -33.68
CA GLY A 211 11.65 -9.38 -33.31
C GLY A 211 11.70 -10.88 -32.96
N ALA A 212 10.74 -11.35 -32.16
CA ALA A 212 10.57 -12.76 -31.79
C ALA A 212 11.71 -13.44 -30.99
N THR A 213 12.57 -12.66 -30.29
CA THR A 213 13.66 -13.21 -29.46
C THR A 213 13.31 -13.39 -27.97
N GLY A 214 12.03 -13.33 -27.60
CA GLY A 214 11.59 -13.53 -26.21
C GLY A 214 11.63 -12.30 -25.29
N LYS A 215 12.00 -11.11 -25.78
CA LYS A 215 12.02 -9.86 -24.97
C LYS A 215 10.67 -9.55 -24.31
N SER A 216 9.58 -9.61 -25.08
CA SER A 216 8.23 -9.39 -24.54
C SER A 216 7.85 -10.44 -23.50
N VAL A 217 8.37 -11.67 -23.62
CA VAL A 217 8.16 -12.73 -22.61
C VAL A 217 8.89 -12.37 -21.31
N PHE A 218 10.14 -11.88 -21.38
CA PHE A 218 10.87 -11.41 -20.19
C PHE A 218 10.15 -10.25 -19.48
N ILE A 219 9.73 -9.24 -20.25
CA ILE A 219 8.99 -8.08 -19.72
C ILE A 219 7.68 -8.52 -19.05
N ASN A 220 6.93 -9.42 -19.70
CA ASN A 220 5.70 -9.96 -19.14
C ASN A 220 5.95 -10.80 -17.88
N LEU A 221 7.03 -11.58 -17.83
CA LEU A 221 7.43 -12.31 -16.64
C LEU A 221 7.74 -11.35 -15.49
N ALA A 222 8.56 -10.33 -15.71
CA ALA A 222 8.87 -9.30 -14.72
C ALA A 222 7.60 -8.62 -14.19
N LYS A 223 6.70 -8.23 -15.10
CA LYS A 223 5.39 -7.64 -14.78
C LYS A 223 4.52 -8.57 -13.92
N LYS A 224 4.46 -9.86 -14.24
CA LYS A 224 3.70 -10.85 -13.45
C LYS A 224 4.30 -11.11 -12.08
N LEU A 225 5.63 -11.08 -11.95
CA LEU A 225 6.31 -11.25 -10.66
C LEU A 225 5.97 -10.12 -9.68
N VAL A 226 5.99 -8.86 -10.12
CA VAL A 226 5.68 -7.72 -9.24
C VAL A 226 4.18 -7.40 -9.14
N GLY A 227 3.40 -7.85 -10.11
CA GLY A 227 1.97 -7.57 -10.24
C GLY A 227 1.67 -6.32 -11.07
N GLU A 228 0.48 -6.35 -11.69
CA GLU A 228 -0.01 -5.28 -12.58
C GLU A 228 -0.13 -3.94 -11.83
N GLU A 229 -0.63 -3.96 -10.59
CA GLU A 229 -0.82 -2.76 -9.76
C GLU A 229 0.51 -2.07 -9.40
N SER A 230 1.60 -2.85 -9.33
CA SER A 230 2.94 -2.37 -9.02
C SER A 230 3.77 -2.04 -10.26
N THR A 231 3.18 -2.18 -11.46
CA THR A 231 3.82 -1.85 -12.73
C THR A 231 3.24 -0.57 -13.32
N ALA A 232 4.10 0.24 -13.92
CA ALA A 232 3.70 1.33 -14.82
C ALA A 232 4.37 1.16 -16.18
N VAL A 233 3.70 1.67 -17.21
CA VAL A 233 4.20 1.72 -18.58
C VAL A 233 4.16 3.18 -19.01
N THR A 234 5.27 3.68 -19.53
CA THR A 234 5.41 5.06 -19.99
C THR A 234 6.38 5.10 -21.17
N ASP A 235 6.61 6.28 -21.72
CA ASP A 235 7.63 6.54 -22.73
C ASP A 235 8.41 7.82 -22.37
N LEU A 236 9.55 8.03 -23.04
CA LEU A 236 10.39 9.20 -22.77
C LEU A 236 9.69 10.52 -23.11
N TYR A 237 8.79 10.51 -24.09
CA TYR A 237 8.06 11.70 -24.52
C TYR A 237 7.05 12.13 -23.46
N GLN A 238 6.31 11.19 -22.85
CA GLN A 238 5.38 11.47 -21.75
C GLN A 238 6.13 11.99 -20.53
N LEU A 239 7.26 11.38 -20.18
CA LEU A 239 8.08 11.86 -19.05
C LEU A 239 8.58 13.30 -19.24
N GLU A 240 8.93 13.68 -20.46
CA GLU A 240 9.42 15.03 -20.76
C GLU A 240 8.27 16.06 -20.83
N ASN A 241 7.15 15.70 -21.45
CA ASN A 241 6.11 16.66 -21.84
C ASN A 241 4.89 16.69 -20.91
N ASN A 242 4.63 15.62 -20.16
CA ASN A 242 3.51 15.54 -19.25
C ASN A 242 3.97 15.74 -17.79
N ARG A 243 3.70 16.94 -17.26
CA ARG A 243 4.02 17.32 -15.87
C ARG A 243 3.40 16.43 -14.79
N PHE A 244 2.42 15.59 -15.13
CA PHE A 244 1.75 14.66 -14.22
C PHE A 244 2.21 13.20 -14.39
N GLU A 245 3.05 12.90 -15.39
CA GLU A 245 3.48 11.53 -15.67
C GLU A 245 4.25 10.95 -14.48
N THR A 246 5.15 11.73 -13.88
CA THR A 246 5.91 11.32 -12.70
C THR A 246 5.03 10.94 -11.51
N ALA A 247 3.85 11.55 -11.37
CA ALA A 247 2.91 11.19 -10.31
C ALA A 247 2.29 9.80 -10.52
N SER A 248 2.14 9.33 -11.78
CA SER A 248 1.63 8.00 -12.10
C SER A 248 2.63 6.88 -11.76
N LEU A 249 3.92 7.24 -11.74
CA LEU A 249 5.04 6.34 -11.45
C LEU A 249 5.31 6.19 -9.94
N LEU A 250 4.73 7.06 -9.12
CA LEU A 250 4.90 7.02 -7.67
C LEU A 250 4.47 5.67 -7.11
N ASN A 251 5.28 5.10 -6.21
CA ASN A 251 5.07 3.80 -5.57
C ASN A 251 5.07 2.58 -6.50
N LYS A 252 5.37 2.75 -7.78
CA LYS A 252 5.56 1.63 -8.72
C LYS A 252 6.91 0.95 -8.49
N LYS A 253 6.94 -0.37 -8.65
CA LYS A 253 8.13 -1.21 -8.44
C LYS A 253 8.81 -1.60 -9.74
N LEU A 254 8.06 -1.54 -10.84
CA LEU A 254 8.57 -1.75 -12.18
C LEU A 254 8.02 -0.65 -13.10
N ILE A 255 8.91 0.05 -13.78
CA ILE A 255 8.56 1.03 -14.81
C ILE A 255 9.09 0.49 -16.13
N LEU A 256 8.18 0.32 -17.09
CA LEU A 256 8.50 -0.16 -18.42
C LEU A 256 8.46 1.01 -19.39
N PHE A 257 9.52 1.15 -20.19
CA PHE A 257 9.61 2.13 -21.26
C PHE A 257 9.31 1.43 -22.57
N THR A 258 8.34 1.96 -23.31
CA THR A 258 7.92 1.41 -24.62
C THR A 258 8.01 2.45 -25.72
#